data_AF-A0A1W1Y6T7-F1
#
_entry.id   AF-A0A1W1Y6T7-F1
#
_cell.length_a   1.000
_cell.length_b   1.000
_cell.length_c   1.000
_cell.angle_alpha   90.00
_cell.angle_beta   90.00
_cell.angle_gamma   90.00
#
_symmetry.space_group_name_H-M   'P 1'
#
loop_
_entity.id
_entity.type
_entity.pdbx_description
1 polymer ?
#
loop_
_entity_poly.entity_id
_entity_poly.type
_entity_poly.pdbx_seq_one_letter_code
_entity_poly.pdbx_strand_id
1 'polypeptide(L)'
;MLNGLWLGFFLVAAVSALAQWLVGGNAGIFAAMVESIFAMAKLSVEVMVLLFGTLTLWLGFLKIAEKAGIVEWLAKVLGPLFARLMPEVPPGHPALGLITMNFAANGLGLDNAATPIGLKAMRALQELNPSSTTASNAQILFLVLNASSLTLLPVTIFMYRAQQGAPDPTMVFLPILLATSVSTLVGLLSVAVMQRLRLWDPVVLAYFIPGALLLGGFMAFLGTLSAAALASLSSVLGNLTLFGVIMLFLVIGALKRVKVYEAFVDGAKEGFDVAKNLLPYLVAMLVAVGVLRASGALELALDGIRHAVNWLGLDTRFVEGLPTALVKPFSGSAARAMLIETMQTQGVDSFPALVAATIQGSTETTFYVLAVYFGAVGIQRVRHAVGCALLAEFSGVVAAIFVCYWFFA
;
A
#
# COMPACT_ATOMS: atom_id res chain seq x y z
N MET A 1 17.69 10.49 -4.30
CA MET A 1 17.52 9.16 -3.67
C MET A 1 16.93 8.15 -4.64
N LEU A 2 15.81 8.41 -5.32
CA LEU A 2 15.28 7.50 -6.35
C LEU A 2 16.30 7.11 -7.43
N ASN A 3 17.09 8.07 -7.93
CA ASN A 3 18.20 7.79 -8.85
C ASN A 3 19.23 6.80 -8.26
N GLY A 4 19.62 7.00 -6.99
CA GLY A 4 20.59 6.14 -6.31
C GLY A 4 20.04 4.75 -6.01
N LEU A 5 18.75 4.65 -5.68
CA LEU A 5 18.08 3.37 -5.45
C LEU A 5 17.93 2.59 -6.75
N TRP A 6 17.48 3.24 -7.81
CA TRP A 6 17.34 2.64 -9.13
C TRP A 6 18.68 2.13 -9.65
N LEU A 7 19.73 2.97 -9.60
CA LEU A 7 21.09 2.55 -9.95
C LEU A 7 21.59 1.41 -9.04
N GLY A 8 21.32 1.50 -7.74
CA GLY A 8 21.69 0.48 -6.75
C GLY A 8 21.15 -0.90 -7.10
N PHE A 9 19.91 -1.01 -7.59
CA PHE A 9 19.36 -2.29 -8.02
C PHE A 9 20.10 -2.89 -9.20
N PHE A 10 20.43 -2.09 -10.21
CA PHE A 10 21.23 -2.56 -11.34
C PHE A 10 22.64 -2.98 -10.91
N LEU A 11 23.28 -2.23 -10.01
CA LEU A 11 24.61 -2.56 -9.52
C LEU A 11 24.61 -3.85 -8.70
N VAL A 12 23.69 -3.99 -7.73
CA VAL A 12 23.56 -5.22 -6.93
C VAL A 12 23.23 -6.40 -7.82
N ALA A 13 22.32 -6.21 -8.78
CA ALA A 13 21.98 -7.25 -9.74
C ALA A 13 23.16 -7.68 -10.60
N ALA A 14 23.98 -6.72 -11.08
CA ALA A 14 25.17 -7.01 -11.85
C ALA A 14 26.20 -7.80 -11.03
N VAL A 15 26.44 -7.41 -9.77
CA VAL A 15 27.35 -8.15 -8.87
C VAL A 15 26.82 -9.56 -8.59
N SER A 16 25.53 -9.70 -8.29
CA SER A 16 24.90 -11.00 -8.05
C SER A 16 24.98 -11.91 -9.28
N ALA A 17 24.69 -11.38 -10.47
CA ALA A 17 24.77 -12.13 -11.71
C ALA A 17 26.20 -12.58 -12.03
N LEU A 18 27.20 -11.73 -11.77
CA LEU A 18 28.61 -12.11 -11.89
C LEU A 18 28.98 -13.23 -10.92
N ALA A 19 28.50 -13.19 -9.67
CA ALA A 19 28.72 -14.27 -8.71
C ALA A 19 28.04 -15.58 -9.15
N GLN A 20 26.78 -15.51 -9.58
CA GLN A 20 26.02 -16.66 -10.10
C GLN A 20 26.69 -17.28 -11.33
N TRP A 21 27.27 -16.47 -12.21
CA TRP A 21 27.96 -16.95 -13.39
C TRP A 21 29.36 -17.51 -13.07
N LEU A 22 30.22 -16.73 -12.42
CA LEU A 22 31.63 -17.06 -12.22
C LEU A 22 31.86 -18.10 -11.11
N VAL A 23 31.03 -18.08 -10.06
CA VAL A 23 31.14 -19.00 -8.92
C VAL A 23 30.08 -20.10 -9.00
N GLY A 24 28.84 -19.73 -9.34
CA GLY A 24 27.72 -20.68 -9.43
C GLY A 24 27.64 -21.47 -10.74
N GLY A 25 28.41 -21.10 -11.76
CA GLY A 25 28.39 -21.76 -13.08
C GLY A 25 27.12 -21.50 -13.92
N ASN A 26 26.25 -20.58 -13.51
CA ASN A 26 25.00 -20.28 -14.20
C ASN A 26 25.21 -19.31 -15.37
N ALA A 27 25.61 -19.84 -16.53
CA ALA A 27 25.78 -19.05 -17.75
C ALA A 27 24.46 -18.45 -18.28
N GLY A 28 23.30 -18.97 -17.88
CA GLY A 28 21.98 -18.49 -18.31
C GLY A 28 21.50 -17.24 -17.58
N ILE A 29 22.18 -16.80 -16.51
CA ILE A 29 21.70 -15.73 -15.63
C ILE A 29 21.50 -14.40 -16.37
N PHE A 30 22.41 -14.05 -17.28
CA PHE A 30 22.28 -12.81 -18.06
C PHE A 30 21.12 -12.87 -19.06
N ALA A 31 20.83 -14.04 -19.64
CA ALA A 31 19.67 -14.21 -20.51
C ALA A 31 18.37 -14.03 -19.72
N ALA A 32 18.27 -14.63 -18.53
CA ALA A 32 17.12 -14.46 -17.65
C ALA A 32 16.91 -13.01 -17.21
N MET A 33 18.00 -12.28 -16.92
CA MET A 33 17.92 -10.85 -16.59
C MET A 33 17.42 -10.01 -17.76
N VAL A 34 17.90 -10.26 -18.98
CA VAL A 34 17.45 -9.54 -20.18
C VAL A 34 15.99 -9.85 -20.49
N GLU A 35 15.57 -11.10 -20.38
CA GLU A 35 14.16 -11.50 -20.53
C GLU A 35 13.28 -10.77 -19.52
N SER A 36 13.72 -10.70 -18.26
CA SER A 36 13.02 -10.00 -17.18
C SER A 36 12.82 -8.51 -17.47
N ILE A 37 13.79 -7.82 -18.10
CA ILE A 37 13.65 -6.41 -18.52
C ILE A 37 12.43 -6.23 -19.42
N PHE A 38 12.33 -7.02 -20.50
CA PHE A 38 11.24 -6.90 -21.46
C PHE A 38 9.90 -7.38 -20.88
N ALA A 39 9.92 -8.44 -20.06
CA ALA A 39 8.74 -8.92 -19.36
C ALA A 39 8.15 -7.85 -18.42
N MET A 40 9.00 -7.16 -17.64
CA MET A 40 8.56 -6.08 -16.74
C MET A 40 8.09 -4.83 -17.48
N ALA A 41 8.72 -4.50 -18.62
CA ALA A 41 8.23 -3.42 -19.47
C ALA A 41 6.82 -3.70 -20.00
N LYS A 42 6.55 -4.94 -20.45
CA LYS A 42 5.20 -5.38 -20.87
C LYS A 42 4.20 -5.35 -19.71
N LEU A 43 4.57 -5.90 -18.56
CA LEU A 43 3.73 -5.89 -17.36
C LEU A 43 3.35 -4.46 -16.95
N SER A 44 4.27 -3.51 -17.07
CA SER A 44 4.00 -2.09 -16.79
C SER A 44 2.85 -1.55 -17.64
N VAL A 45 2.78 -1.92 -18.93
CA VAL A 45 1.70 -1.51 -19.83
C VAL A 45 0.38 -2.18 -19.47
N GLU A 46 0.39 -3.47 -19.12
CA GLU A 46 -0.81 -4.20 -18.69
C GLU A 46 -1.40 -3.58 -17.41
N VAL A 47 -0.54 -3.24 -16.44
CA VAL A 47 -0.94 -2.52 -15.23
C VAL A 47 -1.51 -1.13 -15.59
N MET A 48 -0.90 -0.44 -16.55
CA MET A 48 -1.41 0.87 -17.00
C MET A 48 -2.82 0.79 -17.58
N VAL A 49 -3.17 -0.24 -18.36
CA VAL A 49 -4.53 -0.41 -18.89
C VAL A 49 -5.56 -0.50 -17.75
N LEU A 50 -5.25 -1.26 -16.70
CA LEU A 50 -6.09 -1.33 -15.50
C LEU A 50 -6.19 0.03 -14.79
N LEU A 51 -5.06 0.75 -14.65
CA LEU A 51 -5.02 2.07 -14.04
C LEU A 51 -5.82 3.11 -14.83
N PHE A 52 -5.81 3.07 -16.16
CA PHE A 52 -6.64 3.95 -16.99
C PHE A 52 -8.12 3.80 -16.65
N GLY A 53 -8.63 2.57 -16.58
CA GLY A 53 -10.04 2.33 -16.25
C GLY A 53 -10.40 2.76 -14.82
N THR A 54 -9.58 2.35 -13.85
CA THR A 54 -9.84 2.60 -12.43
C THR A 54 -9.71 4.07 -12.05
N LEU A 55 -8.66 4.77 -12.50
CA LEU A 55 -8.46 6.20 -12.23
C LEU A 55 -9.59 7.04 -12.84
N THR A 56 -10.01 6.72 -14.07
CA THR A 56 -11.12 7.39 -14.77
C THR A 56 -12.43 7.25 -13.99
N LEU A 57 -12.76 6.03 -13.56
CA LEU A 57 -13.98 5.75 -12.80
C LEU A 57 -14.02 6.53 -11.48
N TRP A 58 -12.95 6.42 -10.70
CA TRP A 58 -12.93 6.93 -9.33
C TRP A 58 -12.76 8.45 -9.27
N LEU A 59 -12.00 9.05 -10.17
CA LEU A 59 -11.94 10.51 -10.26
C LEU A 59 -13.24 11.12 -10.78
N GLY A 60 -13.99 10.40 -11.61
CA GLY A 60 -15.36 10.80 -11.98
C GLY A 60 -16.28 10.88 -10.76
N PHE A 61 -16.32 9.82 -9.95
CA PHE A 61 -17.11 9.80 -8.70
C PHE A 61 -16.62 10.83 -7.68
N LEU A 62 -15.31 10.98 -7.53
CA LEU A 62 -14.73 11.99 -6.65
C LEU A 62 -15.13 13.40 -7.06
N LYS A 63 -15.19 13.69 -8.37
CA LYS A 63 -15.61 15.01 -8.87
C LYS A 63 -17.05 15.34 -8.53
N ILE A 64 -17.92 14.33 -8.47
CA ILE A 64 -19.30 14.50 -7.96
C ILE A 64 -19.25 14.84 -6.47
N ALA A 65 -18.48 14.09 -5.67
CA ALA A 65 -18.36 14.32 -4.23
C ALA A 65 -17.78 15.70 -3.88
N GLU A 66 -16.80 16.17 -4.65
CA GLU A 66 -16.24 17.54 -4.60
C GLU A 66 -17.34 18.58 -4.88
N LYS A 67 -17.99 18.50 -6.05
CA LYS A 67 -19.04 19.46 -6.41
C LYS A 67 -20.23 19.42 -5.44
N ALA A 68 -20.44 18.29 -4.74
CA ALA A 68 -21.49 18.12 -3.76
C ALA A 68 -21.13 18.65 -2.35
N GLY A 69 -19.89 19.09 -2.12
CA GLY A 69 -19.45 19.65 -0.84
C GLY A 69 -18.99 18.62 0.20
N ILE A 70 -18.83 17.34 -0.19
CA ILE A 70 -18.47 16.25 0.74
C ILE A 70 -17.02 16.39 1.19
N VAL A 71 -16.13 16.78 0.27
CA VAL A 71 -14.70 16.96 0.55
C VAL A 71 -14.49 18.07 1.58
N GLU A 72 -15.20 19.18 1.43
CA GLU A 72 -15.17 20.33 2.34
C GLU A 72 -15.75 19.98 3.71
N TRP A 73 -16.78 19.14 3.76
CA TRP A 73 -17.34 18.65 5.01
C TRP A 73 -16.34 17.78 5.77
N LEU A 74 -15.68 16.83 5.10
CA LEU A 74 -14.64 16.00 5.71
C LEU A 74 -13.44 16.82 6.18
N ALA A 75 -13.00 17.80 5.38
CA ALA A 75 -11.94 18.73 5.74
C ALA A 75 -12.24 19.51 7.02
N LYS A 76 -13.51 19.83 7.30
CA LYS A 76 -13.93 20.49 8.55
C LYS A 76 -13.90 19.54 9.74
N VAL A 77 -14.35 18.29 9.55
CA VAL A 77 -14.43 17.28 10.63
C VAL A 77 -13.04 16.89 11.13
N LEU A 78 -12.09 16.64 10.22
CA LEU A 78 -10.71 16.29 10.58
C LEU A 78 -9.75 17.49 10.60
N GLY A 79 -10.25 18.70 10.31
CA GLY A 79 -9.47 19.94 10.33
C GLY A 79 -8.67 20.15 11.62
N PRO A 80 -9.26 19.98 12.83
CA PRO A 80 -8.54 20.13 14.09
C PRO A 80 -7.37 19.14 14.25
N LEU A 81 -7.55 17.89 13.80
CA LEU A 81 -6.51 16.88 13.83
C LEU A 81 -5.37 17.24 12.88
N PHE A 82 -5.69 17.53 11.62
CA PHE A 82 -4.68 17.84 10.63
C PHE A 82 -4.01 19.21 10.84
N ALA A 83 -4.65 20.16 11.51
CA ALA A 83 -3.97 21.39 11.93
C ALA A 83 -2.78 21.13 12.87
N ARG A 84 -2.79 20.01 13.62
CA ARG A 84 -1.67 19.59 14.49
C ARG A 84 -0.69 18.68 13.77
N LEU A 85 -1.17 17.78 12.92
CA LEU A 85 -0.33 16.82 12.19
C LEU A 85 0.33 17.40 10.92
N MET A 86 -0.33 18.36 10.28
CA MET A 86 0.09 19.02 9.04
C MET A 86 -0.08 20.55 9.17
N PRO A 87 0.68 21.21 10.07
CA PRO A 87 0.52 22.64 10.37
C PRO A 87 0.79 23.56 9.15
N GLU A 88 1.46 23.04 8.12
CA GLU A 88 1.75 23.74 6.86
C GLU A 88 0.52 23.85 5.94
N VAL A 89 -0.56 23.09 6.21
CA VAL A 89 -1.76 23.08 5.38
C VAL A 89 -2.83 24.00 6.00
N PRO A 90 -3.31 25.03 5.27
CA PRO A 90 -4.31 25.95 5.81
C PRO A 90 -5.61 25.24 6.21
N PRO A 91 -6.28 25.68 7.30
CA PRO A 91 -7.58 25.15 7.68
C PRO A 91 -8.61 25.29 6.53
N GLY A 92 -9.35 24.22 6.25
CA GLY A 92 -10.35 24.20 5.18
C GLY A 92 -9.79 24.03 3.77
N HIS A 93 -8.47 23.87 3.60
CA HIS A 93 -7.89 23.57 2.30
C HIS A 93 -8.38 22.21 1.77
N PRO A 94 -8.73 22.08 0.46
CA PRO A 94 -9.26 20.84 -0.12
C PRO A 94 -8.37 19.61 0.08
N ALA A 95 -7.05 19.81 0.20
CA ALA A 95 -6.09 18.74 0.48
C ALA A 95 -6.49 17.90 1.71
N LEU A 96 -7.00 18.54 2.78
CA LEU A 96 -7.39 17.82 4.00
C LEU A 96 -8.57 16.86 3.76
N GLY A 97 -9.55 17.29 2.96
CA GLY A 97 -10.70 16.46 2.60
C GLY A 97 -10.28 15.28 1.71
N LEU A 98 -9.40 15.52 0.74
CA LEU A 98 -8.87 14.48 -0.15
C LEU A 98 -8.03 13.44 0.62
N ILE A 99 -7.17 13.87 1.54
CA ILE A 99 -6.39 12.99 2.42
C ILE A 99 -7.32 12.13 3.27
N THR A 100 -8.35 12.75 3.86
CA THR A 100 -9.36 12.05 4.66
C THR A 100 -10.09 10.98 3.85
N MET A 101 -10.53 11.32 2.64
CA MET A 101 -11.19 10.36 1.75
C MET A 101 -10.26 9.23 1.31
N ASN A 102 -9.00 9.53 1.02
CA ASN A 102 -8.01 8.52 0.66
C ASN A 102 -7.78 7.53 1.82
N PHE A 103 -7.60 8.02 3.05
CA PHE A 103 -7.46 7.13 4.22
C PHE A 103 -8.74 6.33 4.48
N ALA A 104 -9.92 6.92 4.30
CA ALA A 104 -11.17 6.18 4.41
C ALA A 104 -11.31 5.09 3.34
N ALA A 105 -10.92 5.39 2.10
CA ALA A 105 -10.94 4.42 1.00
C ALA A 105 -9.97 3.26 1.24
N ASN A 106 -8.72 3.52 1.64
CA ASN A 106 -7.76 2.49 2.05
C ASN A 106 -8.28 1.68 3.24
N GLY A 107 -8.82 2.37 4.25
CA GLY A 107 -9.48 1.81 5.42
C GLY A 107 -10.51 0.74 5.09
N LEU A 108 -11.37 1.04 4.11
CA LEU A 108 -12.46 0.18 3.68
C LEU A 108 -12.04 -0.88 2.65
N GLY A 109 -10.75 -1.00 2.32
CA GLY A 109 -10.26 -1.92 1.29
C GLY A 109 -10.70 -1.54 -0.13
N LEU A 110 -10.98 -0.26 -0.35
CA LEU A 110 -11.33 0.30 -1.65
C LEU A 110 -10.07 0.80 -2.38
N ASP A 111 -9.04 -0.05 -2.46
CA ASP A 111 -7.69 0.32 -2.94
C ASP A 111 -7.72 0.93 -4.36
N ASN A 112 -8.63 0.42 -5.20
CA ASN A 112 -8.89 0.92 -6.55
C ASN A 112 -9.35 2.39 -6.55
N ALA A 113 -10.02 2.85 -5.49
CA ALA A 113 -10.48 4.23 -5.30
C ALA A 113 -9.44 5.10 -4.61
N ALA A 114 -8.70 4.54 -3.66
CA ALA A 114 -7.81 5.31 -2.80
C ALA A 114 -6.65 5.94 -3.57
N THR A 115 -6.02 5.21 -4.49
CA THR A 115 -4.90 5.71 -5.30
C THR A 115 -5.24 6.97 -6.11
N PRO A 116 -6.33 7.01 -6.92
CA PRO A 116 -6.72 8.23 -7.64
C PRO A 116 -6.95 9.44 -6.71
N ILE A 117 -7.67 9.22 -5.59
CA ILE A 117 -7.92 10.27 -4.60
C ILE A 117 -6.60 10.75 -4.00
N GLY A 118 -5.68 9.84 -3.71
CA GLY A 118 -4.38 10.15 -3.12
C GLY A 118 -3.45 10.92 -4.06
N LEU A 119 -3.47 10.62 -5.35
CA LEU A 119 -2.75 11.40 -6.35
C LEU A 119 -3.27 12.84 -6.44
N LYS A 120 -4.58 13.02 -6.34
CA LYS A 120 -5.19 14.35 -6.29
C LYS A 120 -4.85 15.08 -4.99
N ALA A 121 -4.87 14.38 -3.85
CA ALA A 121 -4.41 14.91 -2.57
C ALA A 121 -2.94 15.38 -2.64
N MET A 122 -2.06 14.59 -3.26
CA MET A 122 -0.65 14.91 -3.41
C MET A 122 -0.44 16.17 -4.28
N ARG A 123 -1.23 16.33 -5.36
CA ARG A 123 -1.25 17.57 -6.17
C ARG A 123 -1.70 18.78 -5.37
N ALA A 124 -2.79 18.65 -4.61
CA ALA A 124 -3.28 19.72 -3.74
C ALA A 124 -2.26 20.11 -2.65
N LEU A 125 -1.49 19.14 -2.12
CA LEU A 125 -0.38 19.42 -1.22
C LEU A 125 0.81 20.08 -1.93
N GLN A 126 1.04 19.76 -3.21
CA GLN A 126 2.11 20.36 -4.01
C GLN A 126 1.84 21.83 -4.32
N GLU A 127 0.59 22.25 -4.49
CA GLU A 127 0.22 23.66 -4.68
C GLU A 127 0.64 24.55 -3.49
N LEU A 128 0.66 23.97 -2.29
CA LEU A 128 1.09 24.63 -1.05
C LEU A 128 2.61 24.52 -0.81
N ASN A 129 3.30 23.68 -1.58
CA ASN A 129 4.70 23.36 -1.33
C ASN A 129 5.60 24.52 -1.83
N PRO A 130 6.42 25.13 -0.95
CA PRO A 130 7.36 26.17 -1.39
C PRO A 130 8.45 25.66 -2.35
N SER A 131 8.64 24.34 -2.45
CA SER A 131 9.57 23.72 -3.40
C SER A 131 8.86 22.90 -4.46
N SER A 132 9.18 23.15 -5.73
CA SER A 132 8.69 22.33 -6.85
C SER A 132 9.33 20.94 -6.92
N THR A 133 10.44 20.70 -6.20
CA THR A 133 11.25 19.47 -6.34
C THR A 133 11.55 18.74 -5.03
N THR A 134 11.24 19.35 -3.88
CA THR A 134 11.52 18.78 -2.55
C THR A 134 10.24 18.55 -1.77
N ALA A 135 10.06 17.35 -1.21
CA ALA A 135 8.84 16.96 -0.51
C ALA A 135 8.59 17.80 0.75
N SER A 136 7.36 18.31 0.92
CA SER A 136 6.91 19.01 2.14
C SER A 136 6.64 18.03 3.28
N ASN A 137 6.50 18.53 4.52
CA ASN A 137 6.24 17.64 5.66
C ASN A 137 4.88 16.96 5.54
N ALA A 138 3.86 17.70 5.08
CA ALA A 138 2.53 17.16 4.84
C ALA A 138 2.51 16.06 3.77
N GLN A 139 3.26 16.24 2.67
CA GLN A 139 3.39 15.21 1.64
C GLN A 139 4.04 13.93 2.17
N ILE A 140 5.10 14.07 2.99
CA ILE A 140 5.79 12.92 3.58
C ILE A 140 4.87 12.17 4.55
N LEU A 141 4.19 12.88 5.45
CA LEU A 141 3.26 12.25 6.40
C LEU A 141 2.14 11.52 5.66
N PHE A 142 1.52 12.19 4.69
CA PHE A 142 0.45 11.60 3.88
C PHE A 142 0.90 10.32 3.16
N LEU A 143 2.10 10.36 2.56
CA LEU A 143 2.64 9.24 1.82
C LEU A 143 3.01 8.06 2.71
N VAL A 144 3.67 8.30 3.85
CA VAL A 144 4.09 7.22 4.75
C VAL A 144 2.88 6.51 5.34
N LEU A 145 1.82 7.24 5.70
CA LEU A 145 0.58 6.63 6.18
C LEU A 145 -0.18 5.87 5.09
N ASN A 146 -0.02 6.25 3.81
CA ASN A 146 -0.50 5.45 2.69
C ASN A 146 0.34 4.18 2.47
N ALA A 147 1.65 4.25 2.65
CA ALA A 147 2.53 3.09 2.51
C ALA A 147 2.29 2.01 3.59
N SER A 148 1.72 2.39 4.73
CA SER A 148 1.36 1.46 5.81
C SER A 148 -0.06 0.90 5.73
N SER A 149 -0.90 1.38 4.78
CA SER A 149 -2.34 1.09 4.57
C SER A 149 -3.01 0.20 5.61
N LEU A 150 -3.69 0.85 6.57
CA LEU A 150 -4.63 0.17 7.46
C LEU A 150 -5.84 -0.33 6.66
N THR A 151 -5.82 -1.58 6.22
CA THR A 151 -6.96 -2.21 5.54
C THR A 151 -7.81 -2.99 6.53
N LEU A 152 -9.07 -2.58 6.74
CA LEU A 152 -9.96 -3.22 7.72
C LEU A 152 -10.51 -4.56 7.25
N LEU A 153 -10.64 -4.80 5.93
CA LEU A 153 -11.19 -6.02 5.35
C LEU A 153 -10.36 -6.45 4.12
N PRO A 154 -9.41 -7.39 4.27
CA PRO A 154 -8.54 -7.85 3.19
C PRO A 154 -9.24 -8.88 2.27
N VAL A 155 -10.34 -8.46 1.63
CA VAL A 155 -11.22 -9.33 0.83
C VAL A 155 -10.46 -10.05 -0.30
N THR A 156 -9.48 -9.38 -0.90
CA THR A 156 -8.64 -9.95 -1.96
C THR A 156 -7.84 -11.16 -1.48
N ILE A 157 -7.33 -11.13 -0.25
CA ILE A 157 -6.57 -12.24 0.35
C ILE A 157 -7.49 -13.43 0.62
N PHE A 158 -8.70 -13.17 1.13
CA PHE A 158 -9.71 -14.22 1.31
C PHE A 158 -10.04 -14.90 -0.02
N MET A 159 -10.20 -14.10 -1.08
CA MET A 159 -10.47 -14.65 -2.41
C MET A 159 -9.31 -15.51 -2.92
N TYR A 160 -8.06 -15.09 -2.75
CA TYR A 160 -6.90 -15.90 -3.18
C TYR A 160 -6.84 -17.21 -2.42
N ARG A 161 -7.04 -17.18 -1.10
CA ARG A 161 -7.08 -18.39 -0.26
C ARG A 161 -8.21 -19.33 -0.69
N ALA A 162 -9.41 -18.80 -0.91
CA ALA A 162 -10.55 -19.59 -1.39
C ALA A 162 -10.27 -20.23 -2.77
N GLN A 163 -9.65 -19.48 -3.70
CA GLN A 163 -9.27 -19.98 -5.01
C GLN A 163 -8.19 -21.08 -4.95
N GLN A 164 -7.33 -21.05 -3.93
CA GLN A 164 -6.34 -22.09 -3.66
C GLN A 164 -6.89 -23.24 -2.79
N GLY A 165 -8.19 -23.25 -2.48
CA GLY A 165 -8.84 -24.35 -1.76
C GLY A 165 -8.77 -24.29 -0.24
N ALA A 166 -8.54 -23.12 0.36
CA ALA A 166 -8.53 -22.96 1.82
C ALA A 166 -9.89 -23.35 2.43
N PRO A 167 -9.94 -24.25 3.45
CA PRO A 167 -11.15 -24.55 4.20
C PRO A 167 -11.70 -23.32 4.95
N ASP A 168 -10.79 -22.51 5.50
CA ASP A 168 -11.09 -21.21 6.10
C ASP A 168 -10.24 -20.10 5.47
N PRO A 169 -10.76 -19.41 4.44
CA PRO A 169 -10.07 -18.30 3.82
C PRO A 169 -9.85 -17.10 4.76
N THR A 170 -10.61 -17.00 5.84
CA THR A 170 -10.62 -15.84 6.74
C THR A 170 -9.71 -15.96 7.95
N MET A 171 -9.11 -17.13 8.21
CA MET A 171 -8.24 -17.33 9.37
C MET A 171 -7.05 -16.35 9.46
N VAL A 172 -6.61 -15.79 8.33
CA VAL A 172 -5.53 -14.78 8.26
C VAL A 172 -5.99 -13.37 8.62
N PHE A 173 -7.29 -13.16 8.83
CA PHE A 173 -7.88 -11.84 9.00
C PHE A 173 -7.32 -11.06 10.19
N LEU A 174 -7.43 -11.63 11.40
CA LEU A 174 -6.95 -10.98 12.61
C LEU A 174 -5.42 -10.79 12.59
N PRO A 175 -4.62 -11.77 12.12
CA PRO A 175 -3.20 -11.56 11.85
C PRO A 175 -2.88 -10.38 10.93
N ILE A 176 -3.61 -10.24 9.82
CA ILE A 176 -3.43 -9.11 8.88
C ILE A 176 -3.70 -7.80 9.60
N LEU A 177 -4.83 -7.72 10.32
CA LEU A 177 -5.29 -6.50 10.98
C LEU A 177 -4.31 -6.04 12.08
N LEU A 178 -3.74 -6.98 12.84
CA LEU A 178 -2.71 -6.70 13.84
C LEU A 178 -1.41 -6.22 13.18
N ALA A 179 -0.95 -6.92 12.14
CA ALA A 179 0.28 -6.56 11.43
C ALA A 179 0.20 -5.17 10.77
N THR A 180 -0.94 -4.83 10.14
CA THR A 180 -1.13 -3.50 9.54
C THR A 180 -1.24 -2.40 10.59
N SER A 181 -1.82 -2.69 11.75
CA SER A 181 -1.90 -1.73 12.85
C SER A 181 -0.51 -1.38 13.40
N VAL A 182 0.36 -2.38 13.53
CA VAL A 182 1.76 -2.16 13.91
C VAL A 182 2.48 -1.33 12.84
N SER A 183 2.36 -1.71 11.56
CA SER A 183 2.95 -0.96 10.44
C SER A 183 2.52 0.52 10.44
N THR A 184 1.22 0.77 10.57
CA THR A 184 0.65 2.13 10.58
C THR A 184 1.10 2.94 11.78
N LEU A 185 1.14 2.33 12.96
CA LEU A 185 1.62 2.99 14.17
C LEU A 185 3.11 3.35 14.04
N VAL A 186 3.95 2.42 13.59
CA VAL A 186 5.39 2.68 13.39
C VAL A 186 5.62 3.75 12.32
N GLY A 187 4.88 3.71 11.21
CA GLY A 187 4.95 4.74 10.17
C GLY A 187 4.61 6.12 10.73
N LEU A 188 3.50 6.26 11.46
CA LEU A 188 3.12 7.51 12.10
C LEU A 188 4.16 8.00 13.11
N LEU A 189 4.62 7.11 14.01
CA LEU A 189 5.60 7.45 15.05
C LEU A 189 6.94 7.87 14.43
N SER A 190 7.39 7.17 13.39
CA SER A 190 8.64 7.49 12.69
C SER A 190 8.60 8.90 12.08
N VAL A 191 7.50 9.26 11.42
CA VAL A 191 7.31 10.60 10.85
C VAL A 191 7.19 11.63 11.95
N ALA A 192 6.45 11.34 13.02
CA ALA A 192 6.31 12.22 14.16
C ALA A 192 7.65 12.53 14.84
N VAL A 193 8.53 11.54 14.97
CA VAL A 193 9.90 11.75 15.48
C VAL A 193 10.71 12.63 14.52
N MET A 194 10.71 12.30 13.22
CA MET A 194 11.52 13.02 12.22
C MET A 194 11.04 14.46 11.98
N GLN A 195 9.73 14.71 12.08
CA GLN A 195 9.11 16.02 11.89
C GLN A 195 8.82 16.74 13.22
N ARG A 196 9.12 16.12 14.37
CA ARG A 196 8.86 16.63 15.72
C ARG A 196 7.38 16.96 15.97
N LEU A 197 6.47 16.13 15.46
CA LEU A 197 5.03 16.26 15.68
C LEU A 197 4.67 15.94 17.13
N ARG A 198 3.78 16.74 17.73
CA ARG A 198 3.33 16.56 19.11
C ARG A 198 2.12 15.63 19.15
N LEU A 199 2.35 14.31 19.12
CA LEU A 199 1.24 13.34 19.19
C LEU A 199 0.53 13.33 20.55
N TRP A 200 1.20 13.82 21.60
CA TRP A 200 0.64 14.00 22.95
C TRP A 200 -0.26 15.23 23.09
N ASP A 201 -0.46 15.99 22.00
CA ASP A 201 -1.37 17.12 22.00
C ASP A 201 -2.79 16.67 22.34
N PRO A 202 -3.52 17.36 23.24
CA PRO A 202 -4.86 16.95 23.65
C PRO A 202 -5.83 16.80 22.48
N VAL A 203 -5.69 17.61 21.42
CA VAL A 203 -6.52 17.48 20.22
C VAL A 203 -6.17 16.19 19.48
N VAL A 204 -4.89 15.89 19.29
CA VAL A 204 -4.48 14.64 18.61
C VAL A 204 -4.95 13.43 19.40
N LEU A 205 -4.75 13.41 20.72
CA LEU A 205 -5.22 12.34 21.59
C LEU A 205 -6.75 12.19 21.58
N ALA A 206 -7.51 13.29 21.49
CA ALA A 206 -8.96 13.25 21.41
C ALA A 206 -9.49 12.58 20.13
N TYR A 207 -8.71 12.52 19.05
CA TYR A 207 -9.05 11.74 17.86
C TYR A 207 -8.48 10.32 17.92
N PHE A 208 -7.23 10.17 18.36
CA PHE A 208 -6.53 8.89 18.35
C PHE A 208 -7.06 7.92 19.39
N ILE A 209 -7.39 8.36 20.61
CA ILE A 209 -7.88 7.46 21.66
C ILE A 209 -9.24 6.87 21.25
N PRO A 210 -10.27 7.64 20.88
CA PRO A 210 -11.54 7.07 20.42
C PRO A 210 -11.36 6.23 19.15
N GLY A 211 -10.52 6.65 18.20
CA GLY A 211 -10.23 5.87 17.00
C GLY A 211 -9.60 4.51 17.31
N ALA A 212 -8.62 4.46 18.22
CA ALA A 212 -7.99 3.23 18.68
C ALA A 212 -8.95 2.34 19.47
N LEU A 213 -9.83 2.91 20.30
CA LEU A 213 -10.87 2.18 21.03
C LEU A 213 -11.93 1.60 20.09
N LEU A 214 -12.36 2.36 19.08
CA LEU A 214 -13.29 1.89 18.05
C LEU A 214 -12.68 0.76 17.23
N LEU A 215 -11.42 0.93 16.79
CA LEU A 215 -10.70 -0.09 16.06
C LEU A 215 -10.52 -1.35 16.92
N GLY A 216 -10.01 -1.21 18.15
CA GLY A 216 -9.80 -2.32 19.08
C GLY A 216 -11.11 -3.03 19.46
N GLY A 217 -12.19 -2.27 19.68
CA GLY A 217 -13.53 -2.81 19.93
C GLY A 217 -14.08 -3.57 18.72
N PHE A 218 -13.85 -3.05 17.50
CA PHE A 218 -14.18 -3.76 16.27
C PHE A 218 -13.35 -5.04 16.11
N MET A 219 -12.05 -5.02 16.38
CA MET A 219 -11.20 -6.23 16.37
C MET A 219 -11.70 -7.28 17.37
N ALA A 220 -12.03 -6.84 18.59
CA ALA A 220 -12.53 -7.72 19.65
C ALA A 220 -13.88 -8.34 19.25
N PHE A 221 -14.80 -7.54 18.68
CA PHE A 221 -16.06 -8.03 18.15
C PHE A 221 -15.85 -9.06 17.04
N LEU A 222 -15.00 -8.78 16.07
CA LEU A 222 -14.72 -9.71 14.98
C LEU A 222 -14.07 -11.01 15.48
N GLY A 223 -13.26 -10.93 16.54
CA GLY A 223 -12.69 -12.09 17.23
C GLY A 223 -13.74 -13.00 17.89
N THR A 224 -14.98 -12.54 18.09
CA THR A 224 -16.08 -13.37 18.61
C THR A 224 -16.86 -14.11 17.51
N LEU A 225 -16.66 -13.76 16.24
CA LEU A 225 -17.41 -14.34 15.13
C LEU A 225 -16.80 -15.69 14.70
N SER A 226 -17.65 -16.62 14.26
CA SER A 226 -17.17 -17.82 13.58
C SER A 226 -16.58 -17.48 12.22
N ALA A 227 -15.68 -18.32 11.70
CA ALA A 227 -15.09 -18.18 10.36
C ALA A 227 -16.16 -18.00 9.26
N ALA A 228 -17.24 -18.78 9.33
CA ALA A 228 -18.36 -18.66 8.39
C ALA A 228 -19.09 -17.30 8.50
N ALA A 229 -19.30 -16.81 9.72
CA ALA A 229 -19.91 -15.49 9.94
C ALA A 229 -18.98 -14.37 9.47
N LEU A 230 -17.68 -14.47 9.71
CA LEU A 230 -16.68 -13.49 9.28
C LEU A 230 -16.54 -13.45 7.75
N ALA A 231 -16.58 -14.60 7.08
CA ALA A 231 -16.56 -14.70 5.62
C ALA A 231 -17.81 -14.08 4.98
N SER A 232 -18.99 -14.40 5.52
CA SER A 232 -20.27 -13.81 5.08
C SER A 232 -20.29 -12.30 5.29
N LEU A 233 -19.88 -11.85 6.49
CA LEU A 233 -19.81 -10.44 6.86
C LEU A 233 -18.85 -9.67 5.95
N SER A 234 -17.67 -10.21 5.67
CA SER A 234 -16.65 -9.56 4.83
C SER A 234 -17.11 -9.38 3.37
N SER A 235 -17.76 -10.41 2.79
CA SER A 235 -18.25 -10.35 1.41
C SER A 235 -19.40 -9.35 1.24
N VAL A 236 -20.36 -9.38 2.18
CA VAL A 236 -21.52 -8.47 2.14
C VAL A 236 -21.09 -7.05 2.47
N LEU A 237 -20.34 -6.82 3.54
CA LEU A 237 -19.89 -5.47 3.92
C LEU A 237 -19.02 -4.84 2.84
N GLY A 238 -18.05 -5.55 2.26
CA GLY A 238 -17.15 -4.98 1.27
C GLY A 238 -17.90 -4.47 0.03
N ASN A 239 -18.72 -5.33 -0.58
CA ASN A 239 -19.48 -4.98 -1.78
C ASN A 239 -20.57 -3.94 -1.50
N LEU A 240 -21.29 -4.07 -0.39
CA LEU A 240 -22.32 -3.12 0.01
C LEU A 240 -21.72 -1.76 0.34
N THR A 241 -20.56 -1.71 1.01
CA THR A 241 -19.87 -0.46 1.32
C THR A 241 -19.38 0.21 0.06
N LEU A 242 -18.72 -0.52 -0.84
CA LEU A 242 -18.24 -0.01 -2.12
C LEU A 242 -19.38 0.61 -2.94
N PHE A 243 -20.45 -0.16 -3.18
CA PHE A 243 -21.60 0.31 -3.93
C PHE A 243 -22.36 1.42 -3.19
N GLY A 244 -22.46 1.31 -1.86
CA GLY A 244 -23.08 2.30 -0.99
C GLY A 244 -22.38 3.65 -1.06
N VAL A 245 -21.04 3.70 -1.10
CA VAL A 245 -20.27 4.95 -1.26
C VAL A 245 -20.54 5.58 -2.63
N ILE A 246 -20.60 4.78 -3.69
CA ILE A 246 -20.96 5.26 -5.04
C ILE A 246 -22.36 5.88 -5.03
N MET A 247 -23.33 5.14 -4.49
CA MET A 247 -24.71 5.62 -4.37
C MET A 247 -24.82 6.87 -3.50
N LEU A 248 -24.05 6.95 -2.41
CA LEU A 248 -23.98 8.12 -1.54
C LEU A 248 -23.51 9.35 -2.32
N PHE A 249 -22.44 9.24 -3.12
CA PHE A 249 -21.96 10.35 -3.95
C PHE A 249 -22.99 10.78 -4.98
N LEU A 250 -23.65 9.82 -5.65
CA LEU A 250 -24.68 10.11 -6.65
C LEU A 250 -25.93 10.78 -6.02
N VAL A 251 -26.42 10.24 -4.91
CA VAL A 251 -27.61 10.75 -4.20
C VAL A 251 -27.33 12.12 -3.61
N ILE A 252 -26.23 12.31 -2.88
CA ILE A 252 -25.88 13.63 -2.33
C ILE A 252 -25.63 14.63 -3.47
N GLY A 253 -24.95 14.22 -4.54
CA GLY A 253 -24.76 15.04 -5.73
C GLY A 253 -26.07 15.50 -6.35
N ALA A 254 -27.02 14.58 -6.55
CA ALA A 254 -28.35 14.89 -7.06
C ALA A 254 -29.14 15.82 -6.13
N LEU A 255 -29.13 15.55 -4.81
CA LEU A 255 -29.79 16.39 -3.79
C LEU A 255 -29.20 17.80 -3.73
N LYS A 256 -27.90 17.93 -3.96
CA LYS A 256 -27.18 19.22 -4.07
C LYS A 256 -27.31 19.87 -5.44
N ARG A 257 -28.12 19.31 -6.34
CA ARG A 257 -28.36 19.78 -7.72
C ARG A 257 -27.08 19.84 -8.57
N VAL A 258 -26.10 18.98 -8.27
CA VAL A 258 -24.94 18.75 -9.13
C VAL A 258 -25.39 17.94 -10.34
N LYS A 259 -25.00 18.38 -11.53
CA LYS A 259 -25.17 17.59 -12.75
C LYS A 259 -24.23 16.39 -12.74
N VAL A 260 -24.68 15.29 -12.13
CA VAL A 260 -23.83 14.13 -11.79
C VAL A 260 -23.08 13.54 -12.98
N TYR A 261 -23.72 13.45 -14.15
CA TYR A 261 -23.07 12.93 -15.36
C TYR A 261 -21.96 13.84 -15.88
N GLU A 262 -22.23 15.15 -16.02
CA GLU A 262 -21.23 16.13 -16.46
C GLU A 262 -20.05 16.18 -15.48
N ALA A 263 -20.33 16.19 -14.17
CA ALA A 263 -19.31 16.14 -13.13
C ALA A 263 -18.46 14.86 -13.21
N PHE A 264 -19.10 13.71 -13.42
CA PHE A 264 -18.41 12.44 -13.60
C PHE A 264 -17.47 12.49 -14.82
N VAL A 265 -17.95 12.96 -15.97
CA VAL A 265 -17.14 13.07 -17.20
C VAL A 265 -15.97 14.03 -17.01
N ASP A 266 -16.16 15.16 -16.31
CA ASP A 266 -15.08 16.09 -15.98
C ASP A 266 -13.98 15.41 -15.16
N GLY A 267 -14.36 14.67 -14.11
CA GLY A 267 -13.41 13.94 -13.27
C GLY A 267 -12.74 12.77 -13.98
N ALA A 268 -13.48 12.08 -14.85
CA ALA A 268 -12.98 10.98 -15.66
C ALA A 268 -11.81 11.41 -16.58
N LYS A 269 -11.92 12.60 -17.19
CA LYS A 269 -10.83 13.18 -18.01
C LYS A 269 -9.55 13.43 -17.20
N GLU A 270 -9.69 13.92 -15.97
CA GLU A 270 -8.56 14.10 -15.05
C GLU A 270 -7.85 12.76 -14.78
N GLY A 271 -8.61 11.67 -14.59
CA GLY A 271 -8.06 10.35 -14.35
C GLY A 271 -7.27 9.79 -15.53
N PHE A 272 -7.71 10.06 -16.75
CA PHE A 272 -6.96 9.71 -17.95
C PHE A 272 -5.59 10.43 -18.01
N ASP A 273 -5.56 11.72 -17.69
CA ASP A 273 -4.33 12.51 -17.66
C ASP A 273 -3.37 12.09 -16.54
N VAL A 274 -3.90 11.65 -15.40
CA VAL A 274 -3.07 11.07 -14.33
C VAL A 274 -2.41 9.79 -14.83
N ALA A 275 -3.20 8.86 -15.38
CA ALA A 275 -2.72 7.57 -15.85
C ALA A 275 -1.55 7.73 -16.84
N LYS A 276 -1.70 8.55 -17.89
CA LYS A 276 -0.67 8.70 -18.92
C LYS A 276 0.71 9.11 -18.34
N ASN A 277 0.72 9.92 -17.28
CA ASN A 277 1.93 10.45 -16.68
C ASN A 277 2.63 9.43 -15.75
N LEU A 278 1.96 8.36 -15.33
CA LEU A 278 2.52 7.34 -14.43
C LEU A 278 3.38 6.30 -15.15
N LEU A 279 3.10 6.04 -16.44
CA LEU A 279 3.76 4.97 -17.20
C LEU A 279 5.30 5.02 -17.15
N PRO A 280 5.97 6.19 -17.36
CA PRO A 280 7.43 6.23 -17.35
C PRO A 280 8.03 5.82 -16.00
N TYR A 281 7.42 6.27 -14.90
CA TYR A 281 7.87 5.94 -13.54
C TYR A 281 7.66 4.46 -13.22
N LEU A 282 6.53 3.89 -13.66
CA LEU A 282 6.21 2.49 -13.46
C LEU A 282 7.20 1.57 -14.19
N VAL A 283 7.48 1.86 -15.47
CA VAL A 283 8.44 1.11 -16.29
C VAL A 283 9.84 1.15 -15.65
N ALA A 284 10.32 2.34 -15.26
CA ALA A 284 11.64 2.48 -14.67
C ALA A 284 11.80 1.60 -13.43
N MET A 285 10.82 1.63 -12.51
CA MET A 285 10.90 0.89 -11.26
C MET A 285 10.70 -0.62 -11.45
N LEU A 286 9.70 -1.06 -12.21
CA LEU A 286 9.43 -2.50 -12.41
C LEU A 286 10.59 -3.21 -13.11
N VAL A 287 11.23 -2.55 -14.09
CA VAL A 287 12.42 -3.10 -14.75
C VAL A 287 13.57 -3.28 -13.78
N ALA A 288 13.90 -2.27 -12.97
CA ALA A 288 14.99 -2.37 -12.00
C ALA A 288 14.79 -3.52 -11.01
N VAL A 289 13.55 -3.73 -10.58
CA VAL A 289 13.18 -4.79 -9.64
C VAL A 289 13.18 -6.17 -10.30
N GLY A 290 12.68 -6.27 -11.54
CA GLY A 290 12.74 -7.49 -12.31
C GLY A 290 14.17 -7.96 -12.55
N VAL A 291 15.08 -7.04 -12.83
CA VAL A 291 16.51 -7.32 -12.99
C VAL A 291 17.13 -7.78 -11.67
N LEU A 292 16.82 -7.11 -10.56
CA LEU A 292 17.29 -7.49 -9.23
C LEU A 292 16.84 -8.91 -8.84
N ARG A 293 15.56 -9.24 -9.07
CA ARG A 293 15.04 -10.58 -8.85
C ARG A 293 15.69 -11.62 -9.76
N ALA A 294 15.73 -11.36 -11.08
CA ALA A 294 16.29 -12.30 -12.04
C ALA A 294 17.80 -12.54 -11.86
N SER A 295 18.50 -11.65 -11.16
CA SER A 295 19.93 -11.80 -10.86
C SER A 295 20.27 -12.80 -9.74
N GLY A 296 19.27 -13.35 -9.05
CA GLY A 296 19.49 -14.24 -7.90
C GLY A 296 19.84 -13.52 -6.60
N ALA A 297 19.80 -12.18 -6.58
CA ALA A 297 20.22 -11.39 -5.42
C ALA A 297 19.26 -11.57 -4.23
N LEU A 298 17.97 -11.73 -4.51
CA LEU A 298 16.95 -11.94 -3.47
C LEU A 298 17.14 -13.32 -2.81
N GLU A 299 17.41 -14.34 -3.61
CA GLU A 299 17.64 -15.72 -3.16
C GLU A 299 18.88 -15.79 -2.26
N LEU A 300 19.99 -15.15 -2.67
CA LEU A 300 21.18 -15.05 -1.83
C LEU A 300 20.91 -14.34 -0.50
N ALA A 301 20.06 -13.29 -0.52
CA ALA A 301 19.66 -12.59 0.70
C ALA A 301 18.80 -13.50 1.61
N LEU A 302 17.87 -14.25 1.05
CA LEU A 302 17.03 -15.21 1.78
C LEU A 302 17.86 -16.34 2.40
N ASP A 303 18.84 -16.88 1.68
CA ASP A 303 19.76 -17.89 2.20
C ASP A 303 20.59 -17.35 3.37
N GLY A 304 21.06 -16.10 3.26
CA GLY A 304 21.74 -15.40 4.35
C GLY A 304 20.85 -15.25 5.59
N ILE A 305 19.58 -14.87 5.41
CA ILE A 305 18.60 -14.80 6.51
C ILE A 305 18.38 -16.19 7.11
N ARG A 306 18.20 -17.22 6.29
CA ARG A 306 18.01 -18.61 6.76
C ARG A 306 19.18 -19.06 7.62
N HIS A 307 20.41 -18.79 7.19
CA HIS A 307 21.62 -19.15 7.94
C HIS A 307 21.71 -18.39 9.27
N ALA A 308 21.44 -17.08 9.27
CA ALA A 308 21.45 -16.27 10.48
C ALA A 308 20.39 -16.72 11.51
N VAL A 309 19.17 -17.00 11.06
CA VAL A 309 18.07 -17.47 11.92
C VAL A 309 18.39 -18.85 12.50
N ASN A 310 18.90 -19.77 11.67
CA ASN A 310 19.35 -21.09 12.13
C ASN A 310 20.48 -20.98 13.16
N TRP A 311 21.43 -20.08 12.96
CA TRP A 311 22.53 -19.86 13.90
C TRP A 311 22.06 -19.34 15.26
N LEU A 312 20.97 -18.58 15.28
CA LEU A 312 20.30 -18.14 16.50
C LEU A 312 19.41 -19.21 17.15
N GLY A 313 19.29 -20.41 16.55
CA GLY A 313 18.43 -21.49 17.03
C GLY A 313 16.93 -21.18 16.92
N LEU A 314 16.56 -20.25 16.05
CA LEU A 314 15.17 -19.84 15.83
C LEU A 314 14.52 -20.65 14.70
N ASP A 315 13.20 -20.71 14.70
CA ASP A 315 12.40 -21.37 13.68
C ASP A 315 12.52 -20.65 12.32
N THR A 316 12.88 -21.37 11.26
CA THR A 316 13.08 -20.81 9.90
C THR A 316 11.87 -20.93 8.98
N ARG A 317 10.73 -21.48 9.42
CA ARG A 317 9.56 -21.72 8.56
C ARG A 317 9.05 -20.42 7.90
N PHE A 318 9.18 -19.28 8.57
CA PHE A 318 8.76 -18.00 8.00
C PHE A 318 9.62 -17.56 6.80
N VAL A 319 10.85 -18.06 6.67
CA VAL A 319 11.81 -17.65 5.63
C VAL A 319 11.25 -17.97 4.23
N GLU A 320 10.54 -19.08 4.09
CA GLU A 320 9.89 -19.47 2.82
C GLU A 320 8.72 -18.55 2.44
N GLY A 321 8.18 -17.77 3.38
CA GLY A 321 7.17 -16.73 3.11
C GLY A 321 7.74 -15.34 2.84
N LEU A 322 9.05 -15.14 3.03
CA LEU A 322 9.72 -13.84 2.82
C LEU A 322 9.85 -13.39 1.36
N PRO A 323 9.84 -14.24 0.31
CA PRO A 323 9.80 -13.74 -1.07
C PRO A 323 8.68 -12.72 -1.30
N THR A 324 7.49 -12.94 -0.71
CA THR A 324 6.40 -11.96 -0.73
C THR A 324 6.80 -10.64 -0.08
N ALA A 325 7.43 -10.65 1.10
CA ALA A 325 7.90 -9.43 1.78
C ALA A 325 8.97 -8.67 0.99
N LEU A 326 9.89 -9.37 0.31
CA LEU A 326 10.97 -8.74 -0.43
C LEU A 326 10.47 -8.06 -1.72
N VAL A 327 9.48 -8.65 -2.38
CA VAL A 327 8.93 -8.14 -3.64
C VAL A 327 7.88 -7.05 -3.40
N LYS A 328 7.18 -7.11 -2.27
CA LYS A 328 6.06 -6.22 -1.96
C LYS A 328 6.36 -4.72 -1.96
N PRO A 329 7.50 -4.21 -1.45
CA PRO A 329 7.82 -2.78 -1.53
C PRO A 329 7.77 -2.23 -2.96
N PHE A 330 7.96 -3.10 -3.95
CA PHE A 330 8.10 -2.73 -5.35
C PHE A 330 6.83 -2.94 -6.16
N SER A 331 6.10 -4.02 -5.91
CA SER A 331 4.96 -4.41 -6.72
C SER A 331 4.02 -5.35 -5.97
N GLY A 332 2.79 -4.89 -5.78
CA GLY A 332 1.74 -5.65 -5.11
C GLY A 332 1.27 -6.84 -5.95
N SER A 333 1.29 -6.72 -7.28
CA SER A 333 0.95 -7.81 -8.20
C SER A 333 2.02 -8.90 -8.23
N ALA A 334 3.30 -8.52 -8.18
CA ALA A 334 4.39 -9.49 -8.11
C ALA A 334 4.43 -10.19 -6.74
N ALA A 335 4.22 -9.45 -5.64
CA ALA A 335 4.12 -10.03 -4.30
C ALA A 335 2.92 -10.99 -4.16
N ARG A 336 1.78 -10.66 -4.79
CA ARG A 336 0.64 -11.57 -4.93
C ARG A 336 1.02 -12.84 -5.71
N ALA A 337 1.80 -12.74 -6.78
CA ALA A 337 2.26 -13.93 -7.50
C ALA A 337 3.10 -14.83 -6.59
N MET A 338 4.02 -14.25 -5.81
CA MET A 338 4.81 -15.00 -4.81
C MET A 338 3.93 -15.65 -3.74
N LEU A 339 2.88 -14.96 -3.29
CA LEU A 339 1.89 -15.55 -2.37
C LEU A 339 1.22 -16.78 -2.98
N ILE A 340 0.71 -16.66 -4.21
CA ILE A 340 0.02 -17.76 -4.90
C ILE A 340 0.99 -18.93 -5.13
N GLU A 341 2.22 -18.65 -5.54
CA GLU A 341 3.26 -19.67 -5.72
C GLU A 341 3.57 -20.39 -4.40
N THR A 342 3.67 -19.66 -3.28
CA THR A 342 3.85 -20.24 -1.95
C THR A 342 2.67 -21.16 -1.58
N MET A 343 1.43 -20.73 -1.84
CA MET A 343 0.24 -21.57 -1.61
C MET A 343 0.23 -22.84 -2.47
N GLN A 344 0.65 -22.74 -3.73
CA GLN A 344 0.67 -23.87 -4.66
C GLN A 344 1.78 -24.88 -4.31
N THR A 345 2.93 -24.39 -3.85
CA THR A 345 4.11 -25.22 -3.58
C THR A 345 4.13 -25.80 -2.17
N GLN A 346 3.70 -25.03 -1.17
CA GLN A 346 3.74 -25.43 0.25
C GLN A 346 2.35 -25.84 0.79
N GLY A 347 1.26 -25.51 0.09
CA GLY A 347 -0.11 -25.67 0.54
C GLY A 347 -0.68 -24.38 1.14
N VAL A 348 -1.98 -24.13 0.91
CA VAL A 348 -2.67 -22.88 1.23
C VAL A 348 -2.71 -22.51 2.73
N ASP A 349 -2.67 -23.52 3.61
CA ASP A 349 -2.67 -23.38 5.08
C ASP A 349 -1.31 -23.73 5.70
N SER A 350 -0.27 -23.89 4.88
CA SER A 350 1.08 -24.03 5.40
C SER A 350 1.51 -22.75 6.13
N PHE A 351 2.38 -22.90 7.14
CA PHE A 351 2.89 -21.75 7.89
C PHE A 351 3.53 -20.67 6.97
N PRO A 352 4.36 -21.02 5.96
CA PRO A 352 4.86 -20.05 4.98
C PRO A 352 3.74 -19.32 4.22
N ALA A 353 2.69 -20.04 3.78
CA ALA A 353 1.58 -19.44 3.04
C ALA A 353 0.73 -18.50 3.92
N LEU A 354 0.56 -18.83 5.21
CA LEU A 354 -0.11 -17.96 6.18
C LEU A 354 0.69 -16.68 6.43
N VAL A 355 2.02 -16.80 6.63
CA VAL A 355 2.92 -15.65 6.76
C VAL A 355 2.88 -14.77 5.51
N ALA A 356 3.00 -15.37 4.31
CA ALA A 356 2.92 -14.66 3.05
C ALA A 356 1.57 -13.96 2.85
N ALA A 357 0.46 -14.60 3.22
CA ALA A 357 -0.88 -14.01 3.15
C ALA A 357 -1.01 -12.82 4.11
N THR A 358 -0.49 -12.95 5.33
CA THR A 358 -0.50 -11.87 6.33
C THR A 358 0.36 -10.69 5.90
N ILE A 359 1.55 -10.95 5.34
CA ILE A 359 2.39 -9.91 4.74
C ILE A 359 1.66 -9.23 3.58
N GLN A 360 1.10 -10.01 2.64
CA GLN A 360 0.40 -9.48 1.48
C GLN A 360 -0.81 -8.63 1.86
N GLY A 361 -1.49 -8.94 2.96
CA GLY A 361 -2.64 -8.16 3.44
C GLY A 361 -2.32 -6.95 4.33
N SER A 362 -1.09 -6.81 4.86
CA SER A 362 -0.83 -5.88 5.98
C SER A 362 -0.10 -4.56 5.63
N THR A 363 0.62 -4.50 4.51
CA THR A 363 1.38 -3.31 4.08
C THR A 363 1.02 -2.87 2.66
N GLU A 364 1.52 -1.73 2.21
CA GLU A 364 1.43 -1.31 0.80
C GLU A 364 2.80 -1.31 0.11
N THR A 365 2.77 -1.03 -1.19
CA THR A 365 3.93 -1.04 -2.07
C THR A 365 4.78 0.24 -1.93
N THR A 366 5.68 0.31 -0.95
CA THR A 366 6.45 1.52 -0.60
C THR A 366 7.04 2.29 -1.78
N PHE A 367 7.84 1.64 -2.64
CA PHE A 367 8.51 2.30 -3.75
C PHE A 367 7.58 2.60 -4.92
N TYR A 368 6.55 1.79 -5.13
CA TYR A 368 5.51 2.08 -6.12
C TYR A 368 4.71 3.32 -5.71
N VAL A 369 4.23 3.38 -4.46
CA VAL A 369 3.52 4.55 -3.91
C VAL A 369 4.43 5.78 -3.97
N LEU A 370 5.70 5.67 -3.59
CA LEU A 370 6.68 6.76 -3.74
C LEU A 370 6.81 7.22 -5.18
N ALA A 371 7.03 6.31 -6.13
CA ALA A 371 7.22 6.65 -7.54
C ALA A 371 5.96 7.27 -8.15
N VAL A 372 4.78 6.71 -7.86
CA VAL A 372 3.49 7.17 -8.38
C VAL A 372 3.11 8.51 -7.78
N TYR A 373 3.17 8.66 -6.46
CA TYR A 373 2.74 9.88 -5.80
C TYR A 373 3.72 11.04 -6.02
N PHE A 374 5.01 10.84 -5.79
CA PHE A 374 6.00 11.90 -6.01
C PHE A 374 6.24 12.17 -7.50
N GLY A 375 6.17 11.13 -8.36
CA GLY A 375 6.28 11.30 -9.80
C GLY A 375 5.13 12.12 -10.39
N ALA A 376 3.90 11.95 -9.89
CA ALA A 376 2.73 12.71 -10.33
C ALA A 376 2.81 14.22 -10.03
N VAL A 377 3.69 14.64 -9.12
CA VAL A 377 3.92 16.05 -8.75
C VAL A 377 5.35 16.53 -8.99
N GLY A 378 6.20 15.74 -9.65
CA GLY A 378 7.55 16.13 -10.03
C GLY A 378 8.56 16.23 -8.88
N ILE A 379 8.30 15.60 -7.74
CA ILE A 379 9.21 15.62 -6.59
C ILE A 379 10.44 14.72 -6.86
N GLN A 380 11.63 15.28 -6.64
CA GLN A 380 12.92 14.62 -6.85
C GLN A 380 13.62 14.29 -5.53
N ARG A 381 13.44 15.14 -4.52
CA ARG A 381 14.06 15.03 -3.19
C ARG A 381 13.01 14.65 -2.15
N VAL A 382 12.98 13.37 -1.81
CA VAL A 382 11.98 12.73 -0.94
C VAL A 382 12.28 12.81 0.56
N ARG A 383 13.43 13.39 0.95
CA ARG A 383 13.87 13.55 2.36
C ARG A 383 13.78 12.23 3.14
N HIS A 384 13.14 12.23 4.31
CA HIS A 384 13.00 11.07 5.20
C HIS A 384 11.82 10.16 4.85
N ALA A 385 11.07 10.41 3.77
CA ALA A 385 9.91 9.61 3.38
C ALA A 385 10.24 8.13 3.18
N VAL A 386 11.32 7.84 2.43
CA VAL A 386 11.74 6.47 2.14
C VAL A 386 12.10 5.73 3.42
N GLY A 387 12.89 6.35 4.31
CA GLY A 387 13.30 5.72 5.56
C GLY A 387 12.11 5.42 6.48
N CYS A 388 11.16 6.34 6.59
CA CYS A 388 9.95 6.13 7.40
C CYS A 388 9.03 5.06 6.80
N ALA A 389 8.82 5.08 5.48
CA ALA A 389 7.98 4.09 4.79
C ALA A 389 8.58 2.67 4.88
N LEU A 390 9.89 2.53 4.66
CA LEU A 390 10.58 1.24 4.80
C LEU A 390 10.57 0.74 6.25
N LEU A 391 10.68 1.63 7.23
CA LEU A 391 10.58 1.24 8.64
C LEU A 391 9.18 0.75 8.99
N ALA A 392 8.14 1.43 8.49
CA ALA A 392 6.75 1.00 8.64
C ALA A 392 6.55 -0.40 8.01
N GLU A 393 6.98 -0.58 6.76
CA GLU A 393 6.87 -1.85 6.06
C GLU A 393 7.64 -2.98 6.75
N PHE A 394 8.90 -2.73 7.14
CA PHE A 394 9.70 -3.68 7.89
C PHE A 394 9.00 -4.09 9.19
N SER A 395 8.46 -3.13 9.94
CA SER A 395 7.72 -3.43 11.17
C SER A 395 6.44 -4.23 10.91
N GLY A 396 5.76 -3.99 9.80
CA GLY A 396 4.60 -4.78 9.36
C GLY A 396 4.97 -6.22 9.02
N VAL A 397 6.07 -6.43 8.31
CA VAL A 397 6.61 -7.78 8.00
C VAL A 397 7.00 -8.51 9.29
N VAL A 398 7.73 -7.85 10.18
CA VAL A 398 8.12 -8.42 11.48
C VAL A 398 6.89 -8.76 12.31
N ALA A 399 5.90 -7.86 12.39
CA ALA A 399 4.65 -8.11 13.09
C ALA A 399 3.87 -9.28 12.47
N ALA A 400 3.79 -9.36 11.14
CA ALA A 400 3.16 -10.48 10.45
C ALA A 400 3.79 -11.82 10.84
N ILE A 401 5.13 -11.90 10.88
CA ILE A 401 5.85 -13.10 11.28
C ILE A 401 5.53 -13.47 12.73
N PHE A 402 5.66 -12.53 13.67
CA PHE A 402 5.39 -12.78 15.10
C PHE A 402 3.93 -13.17 15.36
N VAL A 403 2.98 -12.49 14.72
CA VAL A 403 1.56 -12.78 14.90
C VAL A 403 1.21 -14.13 14.27
N CYS A 404 1.81 -14.51 13.14
CA CYS A 404 1.63 -15.85 12.59
C CYS A 404 2.19 -16.93 13.52
N TYR A 405 3.36 -16.73 14.14
CA TYR A 405 3.85 -17.65 15.17
C TYR A 405 2.90 -17.73 16.37
N TRP A 406 2.31 -16.61 16.79
CA TRP A 406 1.37 -16.62 17.90
C TRP A 406 0.06 -17.36 17.60
N PHE A 407 -0.45 -17.24 16.36
CA PHE A 407 -1.75 -17.82 15.99
C PHE A 407 -1.66 -19.25 15.45
N PHE A 408 -0.54 -19.64 14.85
CA PHE A 408 -0.46 -20.83 13.99
C PHE A 408 0.71 -21.78 14.34
N ALA A 409 1.50 -21.51 15.38
CA ALA A 409 2.65 -22.35 15.76
C ALA A 409 2.52 -23.00 17.14
#